data_AF-A0A961BXH7-F1
#
_entry.id   AF-A0A961BXH7-F1
#
_cell.length_a   1.000
_cell.length_b   1.000
_cell.length_c   1.000
_cell.angle_alpha   90.00
_cell.angle_beta   90.00
_cell.angle_gamma   90.00
#
_symmetry.space_group_name_H-M   'P 1'
#
loop_
_entity.id
_entity.type
_entity.pdbx_description
1 polymer ?
#
loop_
_entity_poly.entity_id
_entity_poly.type
_entity_poly.pdbx_seq_one_letter_code
_entity_poly.pdbx_strand_id
1 'polypeptide(L)'
;MTDAGPTSVGFAPAPDVRRGVVVGYRCATCATEVPIETTHPWRCPAAPPGDAHHVLHPVIGGPDPEVIDDPNPFVAYGRSLAWWAFARAHGMTEARCIELTR
;
A
#
# COMPACT_ATOMS: atom_id res chain seq x y z
N MET A 1 -11.00 -3.90 -48.58
CA MET A 1 -10.18 -4.38 -47.46
C MET A 1 -10.07 -3.21 -46.49
N THR A 2 -11.00 -3.11 -45.55
CA THR A 2 -11.03 -2.04 -44.55
C THR A 2 -10.25 -2.49 -43.33
N ASP A 3 -9.22 -1.72 -43.01
CA ASP A 3 -8.31 -1.90 -41.88
C ASP A 3 -9.08 -1.74 -40.56
N ALA A 4 -9.05 -2.78 -39.72
CA ALA A 4 -9.61 -2.76 -38.38
C ALA A 4 -8.56 -2.13 -37.45
N GLY A 5 -8.75 -0.84 -37.14
CA GLY A 5 -7.90 -0.13 -36.18
C GLY A 5 -7.83 -0.87 -34.83
N PRO A 6 -6.73 -0.72 -34.07
CA PRO A 6 -6.50 -1.48 -32.86
C PRO A 6 -7.63 -1.19 -31.85
N THR A 7 -8.28 -2.27 -31.39
CA THR A 7 -9.21 -2.23 -30.27
C THR A 7 -8.53 -1.61 -29.07
N SER A 8 -9.03 -0.45 -28.61
CA SER A 8 -8.61 0.14 -27.35
C SER A 8 -8.89 -0.87 -26.24
N VAL A 9 -7.83 -1.30 -25.55
CA VAL A 9 -7.97 -2.07 -24.31
C VAL A 9 -8.62 -1.10 -23.31
N GLY A 10 -9.90 -1.33 -23.01
CA GLY A 10 -10.63 -0.49 -22.07
C GLY A 10 -9.90 -0.47 -20.73
N PHE A 11 -9.53 0.72 -20.25
CA PHE A 11 -9.09 0.86 -18.86
C PHE A 11 -10.34 0.60 -18.01
N ALA A 12 -10.36 -0.51 -17.26
CA ALA A 12 -11.39 -0.74 -16.27
C ALA A 12 -11.48 0.52 -15.38
N PRO A 13 -12.68 1.00 -15.03
CA PRO A 13 -12.80 2.14 -14.13
C PRO A 13 -11.96 1.85 -12.89
N ALA A 14 -11.17 2.84 -12.47
CA ALA A 14 -10.38 2.69 -11.25
C ALA A 14 -11.32 2.23 -10.14
N PRO A 15 -10.97 1.19 -9.37
CA PRO A 15 -11.75 0.82 -8.21
C PRO A 15 -11.93 2.07 -7.34
N ASP A 16 -13.08 2.18 -6.68
CA ASP A 16 -13.35 3.21 -5.68
C ASP A 16 -12.10 3.38 -4.79
N VAL A 17 -11.46 4.55 -4.84
CA VAL A 17 -10.19 4.79 -4.17
C VAL A 17 -10.46 4.89 -2.68
N ARG A 18 -10.31 3.77 -1.99
CA ARG A 18 -10.43 3.66 -0.53
C ARG A 18 -9.08 3.93 0.13
N ARG A 19 -9.09 4.62 1.28
CA ARG A 19 -7.89 4.74 2.11
C ARG A 19 -7.63 3.43 2.86
N GLY A 20 -8.67 2.88 3.51
CA GLY A 20 -8.62 1.68 4.35
C GLY A 20 -7.42 1.62 5.31
N VAL A 21 -7.03 0.41 5.71
CA VAL A 21 -5.80 0.14 6.48
C VAL A 21 -4.84 -0.65 5.60
N VAL A 22 -3.56 -0.29 5.61
CA VAL A 22 -2.53 -1.11 4.95
C VAL A 22 -2.31 -2.36 5.78
N VAL A 23 -2.59 -3.54 5.20
CA VAL A 23 -2.53 -4.84 5.89
C VAL A 23 -1.35 -5.71 5.46
N GLY A 24 -0.63 -5.31 4.42
CA GLY A 24 0.51 -6.04 3.87
C GLY A 24 0.95 -5.44 2.55
N TYR A 25 1.73 -6.22 1.80
CA TYR A 25 2.22 -5.82 0.50
C TYR A 25 2.04 -6.94 -0.53
N ARG A 26 1.88 -6.55 -1.79
CA ARG A 26 1.79 -7.46 -2.93
C ARG A 26 2.74 -7.03 -4.04
N CYS A 27 3.39 -8.00 -4.67
CA CYS A 27 4.27 -7.73 -5.80
C CYS A 27 3.45 -7.36 -7.04
N ALA A 28 3.79 -6.24 -7.68
CA ALA A 28 3.15 -5.81 -8.91
C ALA A 28 3.39 -6.76 -10.10
N THR A 29 4.48 -7.52 -10.07
CA THR A 29 4.90 -8.40 -11.19
C THR A 29 4.40 -9.83 -11.02
N CYS A 30 4.70 -10.46 -9.89
CA CYS A 30 4.41 -11.89 -9.68
C CYS A 30 3.30 -12.14 -8.64
N ALA A 31 2.65 -11.10 -8.12
CA ALA A 31 1.59 -11.19 -7.12
C ALA A 31 1.98 -11.82 -5.77
N THR A 32 3.25 -12.15 -5.50
CA THR A 32 3.70 -12.59 -4.17
C THR A 32 3.28 -11.59 -3.10
N GLU A 33 2.63 -12.08 -2.05
CA GLU A 33 2.22 -11.29 -0.90
C GLU A 33 3.20 -11.46 0.26
N VAL A 34 3.44 -10.38 0.99
CA VAL A 34 4.24 -10.37 2.21
C VAL A 34 3.49 -9.61 3.32
N PRO A 35 3.65 -10.02 4.59
CA PRO A 35 2.93 -9.40 5.69
C PRO A 35 3.45 -7.98 5.99
N ILE A 36 2.66 -7.18 6.72
CA ILE A 36 2.96 -5.77 6.98
C ILE A 36 4.24 -5.56 7.81
N GLU A 37 4.58 -6.51 8.67
CA GLU A 37 5.79 -6.48 9.51
C GLU A 37 7.10 -6.73 8.75
N THR A 38 7.02 -7.05 7.44
CA THR A 38 8.19 -7.33 6.59
C THR A 38 9.13 -6.13 6.53
N THR A 39 10.40 -6.35 6.89
CA THR A 39 11.45 -5.34 6.70
C THR A 39 11.84 -5.23 5.22
N HIS A 40 12.20 -4.02 4.80
CA HIS A 40 12.56 -3.71 3.42
C HIS A 40 11.45 -3.99 2.38
N PRO A 41 10.22 -3.48 2.57
CA PRO A 41 9.04 -3.83 1.76
C PRO A 41 9.02 -3.15 0.38
N TRP A 42 10.18 -2.95 -0.25
CA TRP A 42 10.31 -2.41 -1.60
C TRP A 42 10.74 -3.48 -2.62
N ARG A 43 11.41 -4.55 -2.17
CA ARG A 43 11.88 -5.64 -3.03
C ARG A 43 11.11 -6.92 -2.76
N CYS A 44 10.56 -7.53 -3.79
CA CYS A 44 9.89 -8.83 -3.65
C CYS A 44 10.91 -9.93 -3.27
N PRO A 45 10.62 -10.76 -2.26
CA PRO A 45 11.50 -11.89 -1.90
C PRO A 45 11.50 -13.02 -2.94
N ALA A 46 10.49 -13.07 -3.81
CA ALA A 46 10.40 -14.04 -4.90
C ALA A 46 11.07 -13.54 -6.21
N ALA A 47 11.69 -12.36 -6.21
CA ALA A 47 12.38 -11.83 -7.38
C ALA A 47 13.61 -12.68 -7.72
N PRO A 48 13.81 -13.06 -9.00
CA PRO A 48 15.06 -13.67 -9.43
C PRO A 48 16.28 -12.79 -9.08
N PRO A 49 17.46 -13.39 -8.84
CA PRO A 49 18.69 -12.62 -8.63
C PRO A 49 18.95 -11.69 -9.83
N GLY A 50 19.16 -10.40 -9.53
CA GLY A 50 19.40 -9.36 -10.54
C GLY A 50 18.14 -8.75 -11.15
N ASP A 51 16.94 -9.29 -10.88
CA ASP A 51 15.70 -8.70 -11.37
C ASP A 51 15.17 -7.63 -10.39
N ALA A 52 15.15 -6.38 -10.86
CA ALA A 52 14.71 -5.22 -10.10
C ALA A 52 13.25 -4.81 -10.39
N HIS A 53 12.54 -5.48 -11.31
CA HIS A 53 11.18 -5.10 -11.70
C HIS A 53 10.12 -5.56 -10.70
N HIS A 54 10.47 -6.47 -9.78
CA HIS A 54 9.55 -7.01 -8.77
C HIS A 54 9.42 -6.08 -7.55
N VAL A 55 8.64 -5.02 -7.70
CA VAL A 55 8.34 -4.06 -6.63
C VAL A 55 7.09 -4.45 -5.83
N LEU A 56 7.12 -4.20 -4.54
CA LEU A 56 6.00 -4.43 -3.61
C LEU A 56 5.18 -3.15 -3.45
N HIS A 57 3.85 -3.25 -3.53
CA HIS A 57 2.92 -2.15 -3.26
C HIS A 57 2.03 -2.48 -2.06
N PRO A 58 1.54 -1.46 -1.31
CA PRO A 58 0.60 -1.67 -0.21
C PRO A 58 -0.66 -2.39 -0.66
N VAL A 59 -1.18 -3.25 0.22
CA VAL A 59 -2.52 -3.84 0.11
C VAL A 59 -3.42 -3.16 1.14
N ILE A 60 -4.54 -2.63 0.66
CA ILE A 60 -5.55 -1.97 1.50
C ILE A 60 -6.62 -2.99 1.88
N GLY A 61 -6.94 -3.05 3.17
CA GLY A 61 -8.01 -3.88 3.72
C GLY A 61 -8.90 -3.10 4.70
N GLY A 62 -10.11 -3.61 4.90
CA GLY A 62 -11.06 -3.05 5.86
C GLY A 62 -11.69 -1.71 5.45
N PRO A 63 -12.56 -1.15 6.30
CA PRO A 63 -13.18 0.16 6.07
C PRO A 63 -12.17 1.30 6.27
N ASP A 64 -12.54 2.50 5.80
CA ASP A 64 -11.75 3.70 6.06
C ASP A 64 -11.68 4.00 7.57
N PRO A 65 -10.47 4.13 8.16
CA PRO A 65 -10.34 4.45 9.58
C PRO A 65 -10.86 5.84 9.91
N GLU A 66 -11.29 6.04 11.16
CA GLU A 66 -11.61 7.37 11.67
C GLU A 66 -10.43 8.34 11.48
N VAL A 67 -10.74 9.54 11.00
CA VAL A 67 -9.78 10.65 10.84
C VAL A 67 -9.47 11.24 12.21
N ILE A 68 -8.19 11.43 12.51
CA ILE A 68 -7.76 12.11 13.74
C ILE A 68 -7.95 13.61 13.55
N ASP A 69 -8.56 14.29 14.52
CA ASP A 69 -8.70 15.75 14.51
C ASP A 69 -7.35 16.43 14.74
N ASP A 70 -6.60 16.61 13.65
CA ASP A 70 -5.29 17.26 13.64
C ASP A 70 -5.08 18.00 12.30
N PRO A 71 -4.50 19.22 12.31
CA PRO A 71 -4.24 19.96 11.06
C PRO A 71 -3.12 19.33 10.20
N ASN A 72 -2.24 18.51 10.76
CA ASN A 72 -1.22 17.80 9.99
C ASN A 72 -1.86 16.59 9.28
N PRO A 73 -1.91 16.55 7.93
CA PRO A 73 -2.57 15.47 7.20
C PRO A 73 -1.91 14.10 7.44
N PHE A 74 -0.61 14.05 7.74
CA PHE A 74 0.05 12.78 8.05
C PHE A 74 -0.40 12.22 9.40
N VAL A 75 -0.78 13.09 10.36
CA VAL A 75 -1.41 12.68 11.62
C VAL A 75 -2.88 12.35 11.37
N ALA A 76 -3.62 13.24 10.71
CA ALA A 76 -5.06 13.10 10.47
C ALA A 76 -5.42 11.76 9.80
N TYR A 77 -4.60 11.34 8.84
CA TYR A 77 -4.79 10.10 8.08
C TYR A 77 -3.81 8.98 8.45
N GLY A 78 -3.11 9.11 9.59
CA GLY A 78 -2.03 8.22 10.00
C GLY A 78 -2.40 6.73 9.99
N ARG A 79 -3.63 6.40 10.41
CA ARG A 79 -4.16 5.02 10.45
C ARG A 79 -4.25 4.33 9.07
N SER A 80 -4.10 5.07 7.97
CA SER A 80 -4.04 4.53 6.61
C SER A 80 -2.62 4.50 6.03
N LEU A 81 -1.60 4.93 6.79
CA LEU A 81 -0.22 4.94 6.32
C LEU A 81 0.45 3.59 6.55
N ALA A 82 1.17 3.09 5.54
CA ALA A 82 1.88 1.82 5.62
C ALA A 82 2.90 1.79 6.77
N TRP A 83 3.57 2.91 7.06
CA TRP A 83 4.54 2.96 8.14
C TRP A 83 3.91 2.88 9.53
N TRP A 84 2.70 3.45 9.74
CA TRP A 84 1.95 3.29 10.99
C TRP A 84 1.60 1.82 11.17
N ALA A 85 1.04 1.19 10.13
CA ALA A 85 0.69 -0.23 10.20
C ALA A 85 1.90 -1.12 10.52
N PHE A 86 3.05 -0.87 9.89
CA PHE A 86 4.32 -1.54 10.23
C PHE A 86 4.71 -1.30 11.69
N ALA A 87 4.74 -0.04 12.15
CA ALA A 87 5.16 0.28 13.51
C ALA A 87 4.23 -0.34 14.56
N ARG A 88 2.91 -0.30 14.32
CA ARG A 88 1.89 -0.93 15.16
C ARG A 88 2.04 -2.45 15.20
N ALA A 89 2.37 -3.10 14.08
CA ALA A 89 2.64 -4.54 14.04
C ALA A 89 3.87 -4.93 14.87
N HIS A 90 4.84 -4.02 15.00
CA HIS A 90 6.01 -4.15 15.89
C HIS A 90 5.78 -3.62 17.32
N GLY A 91 4.52 -3.43 17.72
CA GLY A 91 4.16 -3.08 19.10
C GLY A 91 4.22 -1.59 19.45
N MET A 92 4.50 -0.70 18.49
CA MET A 92 4.41 0.75 18.74
C MET A 92 2.97 1.14 19.05
N THR A 93 2.77 2.08 19.98
CA THR A 93 1.44 2.62 20.30
C THR A 93 1.00 3.68 19.29
N GLU A 94 -0.31 3.94 19.19
CA GLU A 94 -0.82 5.06 18.36
C GLU A 94 -0.26 6.40 18.82
N ALA A 95 -0.21 6.64 20.14
CA ALA A 95 0.35 7.85 20.72
C ALA A 95 1.80 8.09 20.26
N ARG A 96 2.62 7.03 20.23
CA ARG A 96 4.01 7.12 19.74
C ARG A 96 4.09 7.34 18.23
N CYS A 97 3.18 6.74 17.45
CA CYS A 97 3.09 7.02 16.02
C CYS A 97 2.74 8.49 15.77
N ILE A 98 1.74 9.04 16.48
CA ILE A 98 1.36 10.45 16.41
C ILE A 98 2.56 11.34 16.74
N GLU A 99 3.26 11.08 17.85
CA GLU A 99 4.42 11.84 18.29
C GLU A 99 5.53 11.90 17.22
N LEU A 100 5.82 10.78 16.55
CA LEU A 100 6.85 10.69 15.50
C LEU A 100 6.42 11.28 14.16
N THR A 101 5.12 11.51 13.96
CA THR A 101 4.57 12.05 12.70
C THR A 101 4.57 13.58 12.67
N ARG A 102 4.63 14.22 13.84
CA ARG A 102 4.61 15.69 13.99
C ARG A 102 5.94 16.31 13.58
#